data_AF-A0A0K9PPL0-F1
#
_entry.id   AF-A0A0K9PPL0-F1
#
_cell.length_a   1.000
_cell.length_b   1.000
_cell.length_c   1.000
_cell.angle_alpha   90.00
_cell.angle_beta   90.00
_cell.angle_gamma   90.00
#
_symmetry.space_group_name_H-M   'P 1'
#
loop_
_entity.id
_entity.type
_entity.pdbx_description
1 polymer ?
#
loop_
_entity_poly.entity_id
_entity_poly.type
_entity_poly.pdbx_seq_one_letter_code
_entity_poly.pdbx_strand_id
1 'polypeptide(L)'
;MALTAMANTPAGGFSIATFYSSRIRFLSNSNLQFPRRPRRSHHDQPRPFLHLRTKRLILSIPHSTSPRVTTTSEEGASLFLEVDPREEFGRLDSLRSRLKKARSVDEKVRILDSDSRVKRFSKSGMLKNLKVREVFLVKCLVAAGQGHVVGLGTEEEEDMHVERSGLRKALGVLAGMVEKWELSGVMNGMEGVKYIKEGEGDDFKRLLRVLEDVERFYDSAGGILGYQIMVLEFLFPSILKGQSVSHYYDKSMKQEVVEFHVPNGVDLMEDNEYASQAALWGIEGLPSLGEIYPLGGAGDRLGLIDHNTGECLPAAMLPYCGRTLLEGLIRDLQAREFLYFKIYGEQCITPVAIMTSSVKNNHEHITTLCQNLNWFGRGCRSFQLFEQPLVPVISAEDGQWLMNKPFTPILKPGGHGAIWKLAHDKDIFKWFYGYGRKGATIRQVSNVVAATDVTLLALSGFGLHHKK
;
A
#
# COMPACT_ATOMS: atom_id res chain seq x y z
N MET A 1 30.23 -19.96 72.57
CA MET A 1 29.99 -20.66 71.29
C MET A 1 30.98 -20.13 70.27
N ALA A 2 31.87 -21.03 69.87
CA ALA A 2 32.90 -21.01 68.82
C ALA A 2 32.44 -20.40 67.48
N LEU A 3 33.26 -19.94 66.53
CA LEU A 3 34.70 -19.62 66.36
C LEU A 3 34.78 -18.91 64.97
N THR A 4 35.66 -17.92 64.83
CA THR A 4 36.58 -17.58 63.69
C THR A 4 36.26 -17.96 62.23
N ALA A 5 36.81 -17.31 61.18
CA ALA A 5 37.53 -16.06 60.96
C ALA A 5 38.02 -16.04 59.48
N MET A 6 38.40 -14.85 59.02
CA MET A 6 39.54 -14.54 58.14
C MET A 6 39.43 -14.65 56.61
N ALA A 7 39.83 -13.52 56.02
CA ALA A 7 40.15 -13.21 54.65
C ALA A 7 41.40 -13.95 54.12
N ASN A 8 41.60 -13.93 52.80
CA ASN A 8 42.87 -13.55 52.17
C ASN A 8 42.74 -13.44 50.64
N THR A 9 43.21 -12.31 50.11
CA THR A 9 43.83 -12.19 48.78
C THR A 9 45.31 -12.61 48.90
N PRO A 10 45.99 -13.03 47.82
CA PRO A 10 46.89 -12.08 47.14
C PRO A 10 47.07 -12.30 45.62
N ALA A 11 47.89 -11.42 45.05
CA ALA A 11 48.15 -11.09 43.65
C ALA A 11 48.99 -12.09 42.82
N GLY A 12 49.03 -11.82 41.50
CA GLY A 12 49.98 -12.35 40.51
C GLY A 12 49.25 -13.05 39.35
N GLY A 13 49.47 -12.81 38.06
CA GLY A 13 50.42 -11.97 37.34
C GLY A 13 50.01 -11.95 35.85
N PHE A 14 50.71 -11.12 35.08
CA PHE A 14 50.58 -10.92 33.63
C PHE A 14 50.55 -12.21 32.80
N SER A 15 49.71 -12.25 31.75
CA SER A 15 50.16 -12.71 30.43
C SER A 15 49.26 -12.18 29.31
N ILE A 16 49.88 -11.39 28.44
CA ILE A 16 49.39 -10.96 27.13
C ILE A 16 49.44 -12.20 26.23
N ALA A 17 48.27 -12.65 25.76
CA ALA A 17 48.19 -13.65 24.71
C ALA A 17 47.69 -13.00 23.42
N THR A 18 48.68 -12.62 22.62
CA THR A 18 48.65 -12.31 21.20
C THR A 18 47.81 -13.34 20.45
N PHE A 19 46.64 -12.94 19.90
CA PHE A 19 45.95 -13.78 18.91
C PHE A 19 46.43 -13.43 17.51
N TYR A 20 46.98 -14.47 16.89
CA TYR A 20 47.63 -14.50 15.59
C TYR A 20 46.73 -13.99 14.47
N SER A 21 47.30 -13.07 13.69
CA SER A 21 46.92 -12.80 12.31
C SER A 21 47.15 -14.05 11.46
N SER A 22 46.09 -14.79 11.16
CA SER A 22 46.12 -15.83 10.14
C SER A 22 45.87 -15.20 8.78
N ARG A 23 46.96 -14.77 8.14
CA ARG A 23 47.01 -14.52 6.69
C ARG A 23 46.61 -15.80 5.96
N ILE A 24 45.41 -15.85 5.39
CA ILE A 24 45.05 -16.88 4.41
C ILE A 24 45.82 -16.58 3.12
N ARG A 25 46.86 -17.37 2.86
CA ARG A 25 47.52 -17.42 1.55
C ARG A 25 46.64 -18.24 0.61
N PHE A 26 46.16 -17.61 -0.46
CA PHE A 26 45.64 -18.33 -1.62
C PHE A 26 46.78 -19.07 -2.30
N LEU A 27 46.76 -20.41 -2.22
CA LEU A 27 47.52 -21.27 -3.10
C LEU A 27 46.67 -21.50 -4.35
N SER A 28 47.13 -20.97 -5.49
CA SER A 28 46.67 -21.39 -6.80
C SER A 28 47.00 -22.87 -6.98
N ASN A 29 45.98 -23.73 -7.09
CA ASN A 29 46.16 -25.07 -7.62
C ASN A 29 45.08 -25.34 -8.66
N SER A 30 45.45 -25.01 -9.90
CA SER A 30 45.00 -25.69 -11.10
C SER A 30 45.28 -27.19 -10.98
N ASN A 31 44.25 -28.01 -10.78
CA ASN A 31 44.16 -29.40 -11.23
C ASN A 31 42.85 -30.04 -10.72
N LEU A 32 41.80 -29.97 -11.53
CA LEU A 32 40.68 -30.91 -11.45
C LEU A 32 40.59 -31.65 -12.77
N GLN A 33 41.25 -32.81 -12.81
CA GLN A 33 41.10 -33.82 -13.86
C GLN A 33 39.79 -34.58 -13.62
N PHE A 34 38.87 -34.53 -14.59
CA PHE A 34 37.70 -35.41 -14.62
C PHE A 34 38.09 -36.81 -15.13
N PRO A 35 37.48 -37.89 -14.60
CA PRO A 35 37.81 -39.25 -15.01
C PRO A 35 37.27 -39.57 -16.41
N ARG A 36 38.17 -40.06 -17.27
CA ARG A 36 37.83 -40.68 -18.58
C ARG A 36 37.38 -42.13 -18.40
N ARG A 37 36.30 -42.53 -19.07
CA ARG A 37 35.99 -43.91 -19.49
C ARG A 37 35.05 -43.89 -20.72
N PRO A 38 34.94 -44.97 -21.53
CA PRO A 38 35.70 -45.16 -22.76
C PRO A 38 34.86 -45.01 -24.04
N ARG A 39 35.55 -44.77 -25.16
CA ARG A 39 35.01 -44.82 -26.53
C ARG A 39 34.64 -46.25 -26.93
N ARG A 40 33.46 -46.41 -27.56
CA ARG A 40 33.26 -47.33 -28.68
C ARG A 40 32.68 -46.54 -29.86
N SER A 41 33.29 -46.83 -31.01
CA SER A 41 33.09 -46.28 -32.36
C SER A 41 31.80 -46.77 -33.02
N HIS A 42 31.21 -45.97 -33.90
CA HIS A 42 31.26 -46.17 -35.36
C HIS A 42 30.51 -45.04 -36.10
N HIS A 43 31.16 -44.54 -37.18
CA HIS A 43 30.63 -43.96 -38.44
C HIS A 43 29.58 -42.83 -38.36
N ASP A 44 29.73 -41.64 -38.99
CA ASP A 44 30.34 -41.31 -40.27
C ASP A 44 30.80 -39.84 -40.39
N GLN A 45 31.56 -39.58 -41.46
CA GLN A 45 32.36 -38.38 -41.75
C GLN A 45 31.62 -37.04 -41.97
N PRO A 46 32.35 -35.90 -41.86
CA PRO A 46 31.82 -34.55 -42.05
C PRO A 46 32.15 -33.93 -43.43
N ARG A 47 31.31 -33.00 -43.90
CA ARG A 47 31.60 -32.01 -44.95
C ARG A 47 30.92 -30.66 -44.64
N PRO A 48 31.39 -29.54 -45.23
CA PRO A 48 31.93 -28.44 -44.45
C PRO A 48 31.04 -27.19 -44.31
N PHE A 49 31.50 -26.32 -43.40
CA PHE A 49 31.20 -24.91 -43.22
C PHE A 49 30.70 -24.15 -44.45
N LEU A 50 29.58 -23.45 -44.28
CA LEU A 50 29.27 -22.23 -45.01
C LEU A 50 29.02 -21.10 -44.01
N HIS A 51 29.86 -20.08 -44.11
CA HIS A 51 29.66 -18.76 -43.54
C HIS A 51 28.32 -18.17 -43.98
N LEU A 52 27.53 -17.67 -43.03
CA LEU A 52 26.52 -16.67 -43.30
C LEU A 52 26.61 -15.54 -42.27
N ARG A 53 27.17 -14.43 -42.77
CA ARG A 53 27.04 -13.06 -42.25
C ARG A 53 25.59 -12.81 -41.83
N THR A 54 25.36 -12.56 -40.54
CA THR A 54 24.15 -11.87 -40.09
C THR A 54 24.31 -10.38 -40.37
N LYS A 55 23.66 -9.94 -41.45
CA LYS A 55 23.44 -8.52 -41.75
C LYS A 55 22.61 -7.91 -40.62
N ARG A 56 23.05 -6.75 -40.12
CA ARG A 56 22.21 -5.81 -39.37
C ARG A 56 21.00 -5.45 -40.24
N LEU A 57 19.83 -5.99 -39.92
CA LEU A 57 18.57 -5.47 -40.40
C LEU A 57 18.18 -4.30 -39.49
N ILE A 58 18.51 -3.09 -39.95
CA ILE A 58 17.86 -1.87 -39.50
C ILE A 58 16.44 -1.95 -40.06
N LEU A 59 15.48 -2.35 -39.22
CA LEU A 59 14.07 -2.21 -39.52
C LEU A 59 13.67 -0.76 -39.23
N SER A 60 13.66 0.03 -40.29
CA SER A 60 12.96 1.31 -40.38
C SER A 60 11.49 1.11 -40.04
N ILE A 61 11.06 1.66 -38.91
CA ILE A 61 9.64 1.73 -38.53
C ILE A 61 8.96 2.71 -39.49
N PRO A 62 7.87 2.33 -40.18
CA PRO A 62 7.12 3.26 -40.99
C PRO A 62 6.44 4.29 -40.08
N HIS A 63 6.57 5.57 -40.44
CA HIS A 63 5.76 6.65 -39.87
C HIS A 63 4.29 6.37 -40.14
N SER A 64 3.62 5.73 -39.18
CA SER A 64 2.17 5.77 -39.11
C SER A 64 1.78 7.10 -38.51
N THR A 65 1.15 7.93 -39.33
CA THR A 65 0.40 9.11 -38.91
C THR A 65 -0.69 8.65 -37.97
N SER A 66 -0.40 8.66 -36.66
CA SER A 66 -1.44 8.65 -35.64
C SER A 66 -2.35 9.85 -35.87
N PRO A 67 -3.68 9.70 -35.79
CA PRO A 67 -4.57 10.85 -35.75
C PRO A 67 -4.23 11.62 -34.48
N ARG A 68 -3.59 12.76 -34.67
CA ARG A 68 -3.45 13.81 -33.67
C ARG A 68 -4.85 14.17 -33.23
N VAL A 69 -5.28 13.64 -32.09
CA VAL A 69 -6.46 14.16 -31.40
C VAL A 69 -6.06 15.53 -30.90
N THR A 70 -6.27 16.52 -31.76
CA THR A 70 -6.40 17.92 -31.37
C THR A 70 -7.56 17.95 -30.38
N THR A 71 -7.24 18.00 -29.09
CA THR A 71 -8.18 18.50 -28.11
C THR A 71 -8.42 19.96 -28.49
N THR A 72 -9.51 20.19 -29.19
CA THR A 72 -10.10 21.50 -29.36
C THR A 72 -10.22 22.11 -27.97
N SER A 73 -9.69 23.33 -27.84
CA SER A 73 -10.01 24.24 -26.76
C SER A 73 -11.50 24.55 -26.88
N GLU A 74 -12.34 23.72 -26.27
CA GLU A 74 -13.74 24.02 -26.08
C GLU A 74 -14.01 24.12 -24.58
N GLU A 75 -14.58 25.28 -24.26
CA GLU A 75 -14.98 25.78 -22.96
C GLU A 75 -15.93 24.77 -22.28
N GLY A 76 -15.35 23.87 -21.50
CA GLY A 76 -16.09 22.91 -20.66
C GLY A 76 -15.84 23.08 -19.16
N ALA A 77 -15.26 24.20 -18.74
CA ALA A 77 -14.94 24.48 -17.35
C ALA A 77 -15.99 25.40 -16.72
N SER A 78 -17.24 24.96 -16.60
CA SER A 78 -18.25 25.70 -15.83
C SER A 78 -19.47 24.88 -15.46
N LEU A 79 -19.29 23.78 -14.73
CA LEU A 79 -20.38 23.26 -13.90
C LEU A 79 -19.98 23.02 -12.46
N PHE A 80 -18.69 23.25 -12.14
CA PHE A 80 -18.17 22.64 -10.94
C PHE A 80 -18.41 23.44 -9.65
N LEU A 81 -18.61 24.74 -9.75
CA LEU A 81 -18.52 25.57 -8.56
C LEU A 81 -19.37 26.81 -8.72
N GLU A 82 -20.47 26.87 -7.97
CA GLU A 82 -20.99 28.17 -7.55
C GLU A 82 -19.94 28.96 -6.72
N VAL A 83 -18.81 28.34 -6.34
CA VAL A 83 -17.79 28.85 -5.40
C VAL A 83 -16.36 28.62 -5.93
N ASP A 84 -15.57 29.64 -6.27
CA ASP A 84 -14.19 29.53 -6.80
C ASP A 84 -13.36 28.39 -6.11
N PRO A 85 -12.65 27.50 -6.85
CA PRO A 85 -11.86 26.43 -6.24
C PRO A 85 -10.88 26.92 -5.16
N ARG A 86 -10.38 28.16 -5.28
CA ARG A 86 -9.54 28.81 -4.26
C ARG A 86 -10.28 29.09 -2.98
N GLU A 87 -11.51 29.59 -3.06
CA GLU A 87 -12.35 29.84 -1.90
C GLU A 87 -12.70 28.55 -1.18
N GLU A 88 -13.03 27.50 -1.95
CA GLU A 88 -13.33 26.17 -1.39
C GLU A 88 -12.09 25.57 -0.71
N PHE A 89 -10.94 25.64 -1.36
CA PHE A 89 -9.67 25.20 -0.77
C PHE A 89 -9.37 25.96 0.53
N GLY A 90 -9.47 27.30 0.52
CA GLY A 90 -9.22 28.13 1.70
C GLY A 90 -10.18 27.84 2.86
N ARG A 91 -11.46 27.58 2.54
CA ARG A 91 -12.47 27.17 3.52
C ARG A 91 -12.11 25.83 4.16
N LEU A 92 -11.78 24.82 3.35
CA LEU A 92 -11.42 23.48 3.84
C LEU A 92 -10.11 23.50 4.63
N ASP A 93 -9.09 24.24 4.19
CA ASP A 93 -7.81 24.34 4.90
C ASP A 93 -7.96 25.04 6.26
N SER A 94 -8.73 26.13 6.32
CA SER A 94 -9.06 26.81 7.57
C SER A 94 -9.81 25.88 8.53
N LEU A 95 -10.79 25.13 8.01
CA LEU A 95 -11.56 24.16 8.79
C LEU A 95 -10.65 23.02 9.32
N ARG A 96 -9.83 22.42 8.46
CA ARG A 96 -8.81 21.41 8.82
C ARG A 96 -7.88 21.92 9.92
N SER A 97 -7.38 23.14 9.77
CA SER A 97 -6.47 23.79 10.75
C SER A 97 -7.13 23.99 12.11
N ARG A 98 -8.42 24.34 12.15
CA ARG A 98 -9.20 24.45 13.39
C ARG A 98 -9.42 23.08 14.03
N LEU A 99 -9.78 22.06 13.23
CA LEU A 99 -9.98 20.69 13.73
C LEU A 99 -8.70 20.08 14.30
N LYS A 100 -7.53 20.39 13.73
CA LYS A 100 -6.23 19.95 14.24
C LYS A 100 -5.90 20.52 15.63
N LYS A 101 -6.43 21.71 15.96
CA LYS A 101 -6.23 22.37 17.26
C LYS A 101 -7.21 21.90 18.36
N ALA A 102 -8.28 21.23 17.97
CA ALA A 102 -9.30 20.74 18.89
C ALA A 102 -8.77 19.61 19.78
N ARG A 103 -9.15 19.61 21.06
CA ARG A 103 -8.68 18.67 22.09
C ARG A 103 -9.59 17.46 22.26
N SER A 104 -10.82 17.50 21.75
CA SER A 104 -11.77 16.39 21.84
C SER A 104 -12.62 16.24 20.58
N VAL A 105 -13.25 15.08 20.42
CA VAL A 105 -14.19 14.83 19.31
C VAL A 105 -15.40 15.76 19.43
N ASP A 106 -15.91 16.02 20.63
CA ASP A 106 -17.01 16.98 20.84
C ASP A 106 -16.65 18.41 20.42
N GLU A 107 -15.40 18.83 20.65
CA GLU A 107 -14.91 20.12 20.16
C GLU A 107 -14.82 20.15 18.63
N LYS A 108 -14.33 19.06 18.02
CA LYS A 108 -14.32 18.91 16.55
C LYS A 108 -15.73 18.98 15.96
N VAL A 109 -16.71 18.32 16.60
CA VAL A 109 -18.12 18.37 16.19
C VAL A 109 -18.67 19.80 16.27
N ARG A 110 -18.39 20.54 17.36
CA ARG A 110 -18.80 21.95 17.51
C ARG A 110 -18.14 22.87 16.47
N ILE A 111 -16.89 22.61 16.11
CA ILE A 111 -16.21 23.34 15.02
C ILE A 111 -16.92 23.08 13.69
N LEU A 112 -17.24 21.82 13.39
CA LEU A 112 -17.99 21.46 12.18
C LEU A 112 -19.40 22.07 12.15
N ASP A 113 -20.06 22.19 13.30
CA ASP A 113 -21.37 22.87 13.41
C ASP A 113 -21.33 24.34 13.01
N SER A 114 -20.15 24.97 12.96
CA SER A 114 -20.01 26.34 12.46
C SER A 114 -20.01 26.44 10.93
N ASP A 115 -19.72 25.34 10.23
CA ASP A 115 -19.65 25.27 8.77
C ASP A 115 -21.04 25.39 8.12
N SER A 116 -21.14 26.17 7.04
CA SER A 116 -22.42 26.49 6.40
C SER A 116 -23.11 25.26 5.79
N ARG A 117 -22.35 24.34 5.19
CA ARG A 117 -22.89 23.09 4.61
C ARG A 117 -23.38 22.16 5.71
N VAL A 118 -22.62 22.04 6.79
CA VAL A 118 -23.00 21.23 7.96
C VAL A 118 -24.23 21.79 8.67
N LYS A 119 -24.37 23.12 8.77
CA LYS A 119 -25.58 23.77 9.32
C LYS A 119 -26.83 23.47 8.48
N ARG A 120 -26.73 23.55 7.15
CA ARG A 120 -27.85 23.21 6.24
C ARG A 120 -28.25 21.74 6.43
N PHE A 121 -27.27 20.86 6.47
CA PHE A 121 -27.48 19.43 6.70
C PHE A 121 -28.10 19.09 8.06
N SER A 122 -27.63 19.69 9.15
CA SER A 122 -28.03 19.33 10.51
C SER A 122 -29.51 19.60 10.80
N LYS A 123 -30.16 20.46 10.00
CA LYS A 123 -31.61 20.69 10.05
C LYS A 123 -32.44 19.47 9.62
N SER A 124 -31.84 18.49 8.93
CA SER A 124 -32.50 17.28 8.45
C SER A 124 -32.80 16.24 9.54
N GLY A 125 -32.25 16.38 10.75
CA GLY A 125 -32.48 15.45 11.87
C GLY A 125 -31.78 14.10 11.76
N MET A 126 -30.99 13.86 10.70
CA MET A 126 -30.34 12.57 10.39
C MET A 126 -29.33 12.09 11.44
N LEU A 127 -28.78 13.01 12.25
CA LEU A 127 -27.65 12.75 13.16
C LEU A 127 -28.07 12.35 14.59
N LYS A 128 -29.36 12.34 14.92
CA LYS A 128 -29.85 12.25 16.31
C LYS A 128 -29.51 10.95 17.04
N ASN A 129 -29.27 9.85 16.31
CA ASN A 129 -29.05 8.51 16.86
C ASN A 129 -27.64 7.97 16.64
N LEU A 130 -26.70 8.82 16.25
CA LEU A 130 -25.32 8.44 15.98
C LEU A 130 -24.43 8.71 17.18
N LYS A 131 -23.39 7.90 17.37
CA LYS A 131 -22.34 8.17 18.34
C LYS A 131 -21.58 9.44 17.94
N VAL A 132 -21.01 10.14 18.91
CA VAL A 132 -20.28 11.41 18.68
C VAL A 132 -19.21 11.27 17.59
N ARG A 133 -18.51 10.13 17.52
CA ARG A 133 -17.52 9.86 16.46
C ARG A 133 -18.15 9.70 15.09
N GLU A 134 -19.27 9.00 14.98
CA GLU A 134 -20.01 8.81 13.72
C GLU A 134 -20.58 10.15 13.23
N VAL A 135 -21.09 10.98 14.16
CA VAL A 135 -21.51 12.36 13.87
C VAL A 135 -20.34 13.17 13.31
N PHE A 136 -19.16 13.08 13.92
CA PHE A 136 -17.95 13.74 13.43
C PHE A 136 -17.61 13.32 12.00
N LEU A 137 -17.58 12.01 11.69
CA LEU A 137 -17.27 11.50 10.36
C LEU A 137 -18.24 12.01 9.29
N VAL A 138 -19.54 11.91 9.55
CA VAL A 138 -20.57 12.38 8.60
C VAL A 138 -20.48 13.90 8.40
N LYS A 139 -20.21 14.66 9.47
CA LYS A 139 -20.03 16.11 9.35
C LYS A 139 -18.77 16.47 8.56
N CYS A 140 -17.67 15.73 8.69
CA CYS A 140 -16.49 15.91 7.84
C CYS A 140 -16.80 15.66 6.37
N LEU A 141 -17.53 14.58 6.05
CA LEU A 141 -17.97 14.26 4.70
C LEU A 141 -18.81 15.40 4.09
N VAL A 142 -19.80 15.89 4.82
CA VAL A 142 -20.65 17.01 4.37
C VAL A 142 -19.84 18.30 4.22
N ALA A 143 -18.95 18.61 5.17
CA ALA A 143 -18.07 19.78 5.10
C ALA A 143 -17.12 19.71 3.90
N ALA A 144 -16.67 18.51 3.52
CA ALA A 144 -15.89 18.22 2.31
C ALA A 144 -16.69 18.36 1.00
N GLY A 145 -17.97 18.75 1.07
CA GLY A 145 -18.83 18.92 -0.11
C GLY A 145 -19.45 17.63 -0.62
N GLN A 146 -19.31 16.52 0.10
CA GLN A 146 -19.76 15.20 -0.33
C GLN A 146 -21.12 14.83 0.29
N GLY A 147 -22.01 15.82 0.43
CA GLY A 147 -23.32 15.64 1.07
C GLY A 147 -24.24 14.68 0.31
N HIS A 148 -24.08 14.57 -1.00
CA HIS A 148 -24.83 13.66 -1.86
C HIS A 148 -24.62 12.19 -1.48
N VAL A 149 -23.46 11.85 -0.90
CA VAL A 149 -23.17 10.49 -0.40
C VAL A 149 -24.17 10.03 0.65
N VAL A 150 -24.72 10.98 1.43
CA VAL A 150 -25.74 10.74 2.46
C VAL A 150 -27.15 11.18 2.04
N GLY A 151 -27.36 11.50 0.76
CA GLY A 151 -28.67 11.82 0.21
C GLY A 151 -29.06 13.30 0.25
N LEU A 152 -28.09 14.22 0.44
CA LEU A 152 -28.30 15.64 0.12
C LEU A 152 -27.97 15.87 -1.36
N GLY A 153 -28.98 15.90 -2.22
CA GLY A 153 -28.80 16.44 -3.56
C GLY A 153 -28.37 17.90 -3.49
N THR A 154 -27.48 18.31 -4.39
CA THR A 154 -27.31 19.72 -4.76
C THR A 154 -28.63 20.19 -5.40
N GLU A 155 -29.25 21.23 -4.85
CA GLU A 155 -30.46 21.89 -5.39
C GLU A 155 -30.11 22.47 -6.80
N GLU A 156 -31.00 22.69 -7.78
CA GLU A 156 -32.33 23.32 -7.72
C GLU A 156 -33.28 22.92 -8.89
N GLU A 157 -34.56 22.80 -8.52
CA GLU A 157 -35.79 23.27 -9.21
C GLU A 157 -36.06 22.92 -10.69
N GLU A 158 -36.77 21.80 -10.92
CA GLU A 158 -38.05 21.73 -11.70
C GLU A 158 -38.61 20.29 -11.64
N ASP A 159 -39.19 19.90 -10.50
CA ASP A 159 -40.48 19.18 -10.45
C ASP A 159 -40.79 18.73 -9.02
N MET A 160 -41.80 19.40 -8.46
CA MET A 160 -42.17 19.40 -7.06
C MET A 160 -42.92 18.12 -6.63
N HIS A 161 -42.48 16.92 -7.02
CA HIS A 161 -43.12 15.67 -6.57
C HIS A 161 -42.21 14.44 -6.40
N VAL A 162 -40.97 14.45 -6.89
CA VAL A 162 -40.10 13.24 -6.89
C VAL A 162 -39.03 13.25 -5.77
N GLU A 163 -38.48 14.42 -5.40
CA GLU A 163 -37.29 14.50 -4.54
C GLU A 163 -37.54 14.38 -3.03
N ARG A 164 -38.78 14.61 -2.58
CA ARG A 164 -39.21 14.24 -1.22
C ARG A 164 -39.02 12.75 -0.96
N SER A 165 -38.88 11.91 -1.99
CA SER A 165 -38.70 10.48 -1.86
C SER A 165 -37.31 10.10 -1.37
N GLY A 166 -36.21 10.72 -1.82
CA GLY A 166 -34.85 10.34 -1.43
C GLY A 166 -34.53 10.63 0.04
N LEU A 167 -34.86 11.84 0.50
CA LEU A 167 -34.74 12.23 1.90
C LEU A 167 -35.74 11.48 2.78
N ARG A 168 -37.01 11.29 2.36
CA ARG A 168 -37.96 10.43 3.10
C ARG A 168 -37.50 8.97 3.13
N LYS A 169 -36.77 8.50 2.12
CA LYS A 169 -36.26 7.13 2.06
C LYS A 169 -35.04 6.99 2.96
N ALA A 170 -34.09 7.92 2.95
CA ALA A 170 -32.98 7.95 3.91
C ALA A 170 -33.46 8.10 5.37
N LEU A 171 -34.42 9.01 5.63
CA LEU A 171 -35.07 9.14 6.93
C LEU A 171 -35.90 7.91 7.30
N GLY A 172 -36.56 7.29 6.30
CA GLY A 172 -37.31 6.04 6.45
C GLY A 172 -36.38 4.92 6.89
N VAL A 173 -35.27 4.70 6.18
CA VAL A 173 -34.24 3.71 6.52
C VAL A 173 -33.77 3.86 7.96
N LEU A 174 -33.47 5.10 8.37
CA LEU A 174 -33.04 5.38 9.74
C LEU A 174 -34.16 5.15 10.76
N ALA A 175 -35.42 5.49 10.45
CA ALA A 175 -36.57 5.22 11.31
C ALA A 175 -36.80 3.70 11.50
N GLY A 176 -36.67 2.88 10.46
CA GLY A 176 -36.78 1.42 10.62
C GLY A 176 -35.60 0.76 11.32
N MET A 177 -34.41 1.37 11.32
CA MET A 177 -33.30 0.92 12.15
C MET A 177 -33.57 1.18 13.64
N VAL A 178 -34.31 2.25 13.98
CA VAL A 178 -34.75 2.56 15.35
C VAL A 178 -35.78 1.53 15.82
N GLU A 179 -36.79 1.21 15.01
CA GLU A 179 -37.81 0.22 15.36
C GLU A 179 -37.22 -1.20 15.55
N LYS A 180 -36.26 -1.61 14.71
CA LYS A 180 -35.58 -2.92 14.87
C LYS A 180 -34.69 -3.02 16.11
N TRP A 181 -34.24 -1.90 16.67
CA TRP A 181 -33.45 -1.90 17.91
C TRP A 181 -34.34 -1.89 19.17
N GLU A 182 -35.52 -1.25 19.13
CA GLU A 182 -36.48 -1.27 20.24
C GLU A 182 -37.34 -2.56 20.28
N LEU A 183 -37.64 -3.18 19.13
CA LEU A 183 -38.45 -4.41 19.05
C LEU A 183 -37.71 -5.70 19.41
N SER A 184 -36.43 -5.64 19.77
CA SER A 184 -35.72 -6.78 20.38
C SER A 184 -36.20 -7.12 21.80
N GLY A 185 -37.21 -6.40 22.31
CA GLY A 185 -37.80 -6.61 23.65
C GLY A 185 -39.27 -7.03 23.74
N VAL A 186 -40.14 -6.86 22.73
CA VAL A 186 -41.59 -7.16 22.91
C VAL A 186 -42.26 -7.60 21.60
N MET A 187 -42.88 -8.80 21.62
CA MET A 187 -43.89 -9.22 20.63
C MET A 187 -45.21 -8.47 20.87
N ASN A 188 -45.73 -7.76 19.87
CA ASN A 188 -47.06 -8.00 19.29
C ASN A 188 -47.41 -6.98 18.21
N GLY A 189 -48.22 -7.42 17.25
CA GLY A 189 -48.42 -6.75 15.97
C GLY A 189 -49.25 -5.48 15.98
N MET A 190 -49.02 -4.68 14.95
CA MET A 190 -50.06 -3.89 14.29
C MET A 190 -49.60 -3.61 12.85
N GLU A 191 -50.49 -3.87 11.90
CA GLU A 191 -50.29 -3.68 10.47
C GLU A 191 -50.04 -2.20 10.11
N GLY A 192 -49.11 -1.96 9.18
CA GLY A 192 -49.01 -0.66 8.49
C GLY A 192 -47.63 0.01 8.43
N VAL A 193 -46.51 -0.72 8.51
CA VAL A 193 -45.18 -0.15 8.21
C VAL A 193 -44.69 -0.69 6.87
N LYS A 194 -44.54 0.20 5.88
CA LYS A 194 -43.88 -0.10 4.61
C LYS A 194 -42.46 -0.58 4.93
N TYR A 195 -42.24 -1.89 4.79
CA TYR A 195 -40.96 -2.56 4.96
C TYR A 195 -39.84 -1.76 4.27
N ILE A 196 -38.94 -1.19 5.07
CA ILE A 196 -37.63 -0.78 4.61
C ILE A 196 -36.92 -2.06 4.19
N LYS A 197 -36.43 -2.10 2.95
CA LYS A 197 -35.64 -3.24 2.45
C LYS A 197 -34.45 -3.41 3.40
N GLU A 198 -34.30 -4.62 3.95
CA GLU A 198 -33.32 -4.96 5.00
C GLU A 198 -31.85 -4.63 4.66
N GLY A 199 -31.53 -4.20 3.43
CA GLY A 199 -30.19 -3.82 3.00
C GLY A 199 -29.74 -2.37 3.25
N GLU A 200 -30.65 -1.38 3.29
CA GLU A 200 -30.23 0.04 3.30
C GLU A 200 -29.60 0.49 4.64
N GLY A 201 -30.00 -0.13 5.77
CA GLY A 201 -29.37 0.12 7.07
C GLY A 201 -27.99 -0.52 7.24
N ASP A 202 -27.72 -1.60 6.51
CA ASP A 202 -26.38 -2.19 6.45
C ASP A 202 -25.44 -1.32 5.60
N ASP A 203 -25.94 -0.75 4.51
CA ASP A 203 -25.18 0.15 3.64
C ASP A 203 -24.67 1.41 4.39
N PHE A 204 -25.49 2.03 5.24
CA PHE A 204 -25.05 3.18 6.04
C PHE A 204 -23.96 2.80 7.07
N LYS A 205 -24.07 1.63 7.71
CA LYS A 205 -23.02 1.12 8.60
C LYS A 205 -21.72 0.86 7.85
N ARG A 206 -21.80 0.36 6.60
CA ARG A 206 -20.64 0.20 5.72
C ARG A 206 -20.03 1.55 5.37
N LEU A 207 -20.84 2.56 5.04
CA LEU A 207 -20.36 3.93 4.82
C LEU A 207 -19.56 4.44 6.03
N LEU A 208 -20.09 4.31 7.25
CA LEU A 208 -19.39 4.76 8.45
C LEU A 208 -18.01 4.10 8.63
N ARG A 209 -17.87 2.82 8.26
CA ARG A 209 -16.57 2.13 8.26
C ARG A 209 -15.62 2.73 7.23
N VAL A 210 -16.10 2.97 6.01
CA VAL A 210 -15.32 3.63 4.95
C VAL A 210 -14.84 5.00 5.41
N LEU A 211 -15.71 5.81 6.03
CA LEU A 211 -15.35 7.12 6.54
C LEU A 211 -14.29 7.03 7.64
N GLU A 212 -14.42 6.06 8.56
CA GLU A 212 -13.43 5.82 9.62
C GLU A 212 -12.07 5.40 9.03
N ASP A 213 -12.07 4.55 8.01
CA ASP A 213 -10.85 4.10 7.33
C ASP A 213 -10.15 5.25 6.60
N VAL A 214 -10.90 6.10 5.89
CA VAL A 214 -10.35 7.31 5.24
C VAL A 214 -9.84 8.31 6.28
N GLU A 215 -10.62 8.58 7.33
CA GLU A 215 -10.23 9.49 8.41
C GLU A 215 -8.93 9.04 9.09
N ARG A 216 -8.81 7.74 9.38
CA ARG A 216 -7.62 7.17 10.00
C ARG A 216 -6.43 7.13 9.05
N PHE A 217 -6.63 6.71 7.81
CA PHE A 217 -5.53 6.57 6.86
C PHE A 217 -5.02 7.90 6.31
N TYR A 218 -5.83 8.96 6.28
CA TYR A 218 -5.39 10.29 5.88
C TYR A 218 -5.19 11.24 7.07
N ASP A 219 -5.12 10.73 8.30
CA ASP A 219 -4.96 11.52 9.52
C ASP A 219 -3.81 12.55 9.45
N SER A 220 -2.66 12.15 8.90
CA SER A 220 -1.48 12.99 8.67
C SER A 220 -1.72 14.17 7.72
N ALA A 221 -2.67 14.03 6.79
CA ALA A 221 -3.13 15.06 5.87
C ALA A 221 -4.35 15.85 6.40
N GLY A 222 -4.97 15.40 7.49
CA GLY A 222 -6.18 15.98 8.08
C GLY A 222 -7.46 15.15 7.89
N GLY A 223 -7.34 13.84 7.68
CA GLY A 223 -8.46 12.91 7.58
C GLY A 223 -9.28 13.10 6.31
N ILE A 224 -10.60 12.99 6.40
CA ILE A 224 -11.52 13.15 5.26
C ILE A 224 -11.37 14.53 4.60
N LEU A 225 -11.22 15.59 5.40
CA LEU A 225 -10.98 16.94 4.84
C LEU A 225 -9.62 17.02 4.14
N GLY A 226 -8.59 16.42 4.74
CA GLY A 226 -7.26 16.35 4.13
C GLY A 226 -7.27 15.62 2.80
N TYR A 227 -7.99 14.51 2.72
CA TYR A 227 -8.22 13.77 1.48
C TYR A 227 -8.87 14.65 0.41
N GLN A 228 -9.95 15.38 0.74
CA GLN A 228 -10.61 16.26 -0.23
C GLN A 228 -9.72 17.43 -0.67
N ILE A 229 -8.94 18.01 0.24
CA ILE A 229 -7.98 19.07 -0.09
C ILE A 229 -6.96 18.56 -1.12
N MET A 230 -6.39 17.37 -0.89
CA MET A 230 -5.46 16.76 -1.86
C MET A 230 -6.12 16.53 -3.22
N VAL A 231 -7.39 16.11 -3.25
CA VAL A 231 -8.16 15.95 -4.49
C VAL A 231 -8.24 17.28 -5.25
N LEU A 232 -8.60 18.37 -4.58
CA LEU A 232 -8.70 19.69 -5.21
C LEU A 232 -7.33 20.18 -5.71
N GLU A 233 -6.25 19.91 -4.98
CA GLU A 233 -4.88 20.20 -5.43
C GLU A 233 -4.52 19.46 -6.72
N PHE A 234 -4.94 18.20 -6.85
CA PHE A 234 -4.70 17.41 -8.06
C PHE A 234 -5.55 17.86 -9.26
N LEU A 235 -6.81 18.24 -9.03
CA LEU A 235 -7.72 18.66 -10.10
C LEU A 235 -7.47 20.10 -10.57
N PHE A 236 -7.09 21.00 -9.67
CA PHE A 236 -6.93 22.43 -9.96
C PHE A 236 -5.51 22.97 -9.68
N PRO A 237 -4.45 22.33 -10.19
CA PRO A 237 -3.07 22.67 -9.83
C PRO A 237 -2.67 24.07 -10.31
N SER A 238 -3.15 24.52 -11.47
CA SER A 238 -2.85 25.85 -12.04
C SER A 238 -3.55 26.98 -11.29
N ILE A 239 -4.77 26.73 -10.81
CA ILE A 239 -5.62 27.71 -10.11
C ILE A 239 -5.07 27.96 -8.69
N LEU A 240 -4.56 26.92 -8.04
CA LEU A 240 -4.06 26.98 -6.67
C LEU A 240 -2.57 27.39 -6.58
N LYS A 241 -1.79 27.26 -7.65
CA LYS A 241 -0.39 27.73 -7.72
C LYS A 241 -0.20 29.26 -7.60
N GLY A 242 -1.26 30.05 -7.82
CA GLY A 242 -1.23 31.52 -7.73
C GLY A 242 -1.33 32.08 -6.30
N GLN A 243 -1.71 31.26 -5.33
CA GLN A 243 -1.62 31.58 -3.92
C GLN A 243 -0.44 30.77 -3.35
N SER A 244 0.44 31.46 -2.63
CA SER A 244 1.50 30.88 -1.82
C SER A 244 0.90 29.89 -0.80
N VAL A 245 0.65 28.64 -1.21
CA VAL A 245 0.13 27.58 -0.32
C VAL A 245 0.88 26.28 -0.52
N SER A 246 2.17 26.35 -0.26
CA SER A 246 3.00 25.24 0.18
C SER A 246 3.11 25.28 1.70
N HIS A 247 2.00 25.27 2.45
CA HIS A 247 2.09 25.16 3.93
C HIS A 247 2.38 23.74 4.44
N TYR A 248 2.64 22.78 3.55
CA TYR A 248 3.37 21.53 3.87
C TYR A 248 4.78 21.46 3.25
N TYR A 249 5.20 22.44 2.43
CA TYR A 249 6.53 22.45 1.79
C TYR A 249 7.11 23.86 1.55
N ASP A 250 6.83 24.87 2.37
CA ASP A 250 7.49 26.18 2.24
C ASP A 250 7.26 27.06 3.46
N LYS A 251 8.30 27.08 4.29
CA LYS A 251 8.72 28.32 4.94
C LYS A 251 10.18 28.46 4.61
N SER A 252 10.47 29.41 3.73
CA SER A 252 11.78 29.77 3.19
C SER A 252 12.14 29.00 1.93
N MET A 253 11.66 29.44 0.78
CA MET A 253 12.57 29.79 -0.32
C MET A 253 11.97 30.85 -1.25
N LYS A 254 12.73 31.95 -1.45
CA LYS A 254 12.76 32.63 -2.75
C LYS A 254 12.86 31.54 -3.79
N GLN A 255 12.00 31.52 -4.81
CA GLN A 255 11.97 30.62 -5.98
C GLN A 255 13.32 29.98 -6.34
N GLU A 256 13.79 29.06 -5.51
CA GLU A 256 14.91 28.18 -5.76
C GLU A 256 14.23 27.00 -6.38
N VAL A 257 14.60 26.71 -7.63
CA VAL A 257 14.35 25.41 -8.23
C VAL A 257 14.71 24.40 -7.16
N VAL A 258 13.71 23.72 -6.58
CA VAL A 258 13.98 22.59 -5.69
C VAL A 258 14.61 21.55 -6.60
N GLU A 259 15.94 21.59 -6.67
CA GLU A 259 16.73 20.62 -7.37
C GLU A 259 16.48 19.32 -6.62
N PHE A 260 15.63 18.47 -7.19
CA PHE A 260 15.49 17.11 -6.73
C PHE A 260 16.85 16.46 -6.99
N HIS A 261 17.71 16.46 -5.98
CA HIS A 261 18.93 15.69 -6.00
C HIS A 261 18.52 14.22 -6.08
N VAL A 262 18.54 13.67 -7.29
CA VAL A 262 18.47 12.23 -7.49
C VAL A 262 19.75 11.69 -6.84
N PRO A 263 19.66 10.93 -5.75
CA PRO A 263 20.86 10.35 -5.17
C PRO A 263 21.51 9.49 -6.24
N ASN A 264 22.81 9.67 -6.46
CA ASN A 264 23.56 8.84 -7.40
C ASN A 264 23.39 7.38 -6.96
N GLY A 265 22.65 6.62 -7.78
CA GLY A 265 22.53 5.18 -7.63
C GLY A 265 23.87 4.54 -7.93
N VAL A 266 24.12 3.37 -7.34
CA VAL A 266 25.25 2.55 -7.75
C VAL A 266 24.85 1.85 -9.04
N ASP A 267 25.60 2.09 -10.12
CA ASP A 267 25.54 1.25 -11.30
C ASP A 267 26.45 0.03 -11.08
N LEU A 268 25.84 -1.12 -10.81
CA LEU A 268 26.55 -2.38 -10.59
C LEU A 268 27.16 -2.95 -11.88
N MET A 269 26.84 -2.39 -13.05
CA MET A 269 27.40 -2.83 -14.34
C MET A 269 28.81 -2.28 -14.59
N GLU A 270 29.17 -1.17 -13.95
CA GLU A 270 30.46 -0.51 -14.17
C GLU A 270 31.62 -1.27 -13.50
N ASP A 271 31.35 -1.93 -12.37
CA ASP A 271 32.37 -2.64 -11.59
C ASP A 271 31.84 -4.01 -11.10
N ASN A 272 32.24 -5.06 -11.82
CA ASN A 272 31.88 -6.44 -11.49
C ASN A 272 32.50 -6.94 -10.17
N GLU A 273 33.69 -6.47 -9.80
CA GLU A 273 34.33 -6.86 -8.54
C GLU A 273 33.55 -6.23 -7.38
N TYR A 274 33.21 -4.95 -7.50
CA TYR A 274 32.36 -4.27 -6.54
C TYR A 274 30.98 -4.91 -6.43
N ALA A 275 30.33 -5.23 -7.55
CA ALA A 275 29.03 -5.90 -7.54
C ALA A 275 29.09 -7.26 -6.84
N SER A 276 30.15 -8.03 -7.08
CA SER A 276 30.40 -9.30 -6.40
C SER A 276 30.63 -9.12 -4.89
N GLN A 277 31.41 -8.10 -4.52
CA GLN A 277 31.68 -7.77 -3.11
C GLN A 277 30.41 -7.28 -2.40
N ALA A 278 29.60 -6.47 -3.07
CA ALA A 278 28.31 -6.02 -2.56
C ALA A 278 27.34 -7.20 -2.40
N ALA A 279 27.35 -8.17 -3.31
CA ALA A 279 26.55 -9.38 -3.17
C ALA A 279 26.97 -10.20 -1.94
N LEU A 280 28.28 -10.29 -1.66
CA LEU A 280 28.78 -10.93 -0.42
C LEU A 280 28.27 -10.20 0.83
N TRP A 281 28.30 -8.87 0.85
CA TRP A 281 27.70 -8.08 1.94
C TRP A 281 26.20 -8.34 2.08
N GLY A 282 25.50 -8.55 0.96
CA GLY A 282 24.07 -8.87 0.97
C GLY A 282 23.78 -10.23 1.59
N ILE A 283 24.61 -11.24 1.30
CA ILE A 283 24.48 -12.56 1.93
C ILE A 283 24.84 -12.45 3.41
N GLU A 284 25.99 -11.87 3.77
CA GLU A 284 26.42 -11.66 5.16
C GLU A 284 25.36 -10.91 5.98
N GLY A 285 24.74 -9.90 5.37
CA GLY A 285 23.73 -9.05 5.98
C GLY A 285 22.32 -9.64 6.03
N LEU A 286 22.06 -10.80 5.43
CA LEU A 286 20.73 -11.40 5.35
C LEU A 286 20.01 -11.54 6.71
N PRO A 287 20.68 -11.93 7.82
CA PRO A 287 20.05 -11.95 9.15
C PRO A 287 19.58 -10.57 9.64
N SER A 288 20.12 -9.48 9.11
CA SER A 288 19.73 -8.11 9.44
C SER A 288 18.59 -7.57 8.54
N LEU A 289 18.08 -8.35 7.59
CA LEU A 289 17.04 -7.93 6.65
C LEU A 289 15.69 -8.59 6.93
N GLY A 290 14.61 -7.89 6.59
CA GLY A 290 13.29 -8.44 6.32
C GLY A 290 12.91 -8.35 4.84
N GLU A 291 11.73 -8.84 4.48
CA GLU A 291 11.15 -8.70 3.14
C GLU A 291 9.76 -8.07 3.20
N ILE A 292 9.44 -7.16 2.27
CA ILE A 292 8.10 -6.57 2.14
C ILE A 292 7.58 -6.79 0.72
N TYR A 293 6.42 -7.43 0.60
CA TYR A 293 5.78 -7.73 -0.68
C TYR A 293 4.45 -6.97 -0.85
N PRO A 294 4.38 -5.94 -1.72
CA PRO A 294 3.13 -5.32 -2.10
C PRO A 294 2.31 -6.19 -3.07
N LEU A 295 1.31 -6.90 -2.55
CA LEU A 295 0.45 -7.86 -3.26
C LEU A 295 -1.02 -7.44 -3.40
N GLY A 296 -1.36 -6.17 -3.19
CA GLY A 296 -2.75 -5.68 -3.25
C GLY A 296 -3.37 -5.55 -4.65
N GLY A 297 -2.82 -6.24 -5.66
CA GLY A 297 -3.27 -6.16 -7.06
C GLY A 297 -4.00 -7.43 -7.54
N ALA A 298 -5.04 -7.23 -8.35
CA ALA A 298 -5.75 -8.30 -9.05
C ALA A 298 -5.10 -8.64 -10.40
N GLY A 299 -5.28 -9.88 -10.86
CA GLY A 299 -4.79 -10.39 -12.15
C GLY A 299 -5.69 -10.08 -13.34
N ASP A 300 -6.55 -9.05 -13.25
CA ASP A 300 -7.60 -8.74 -14.24
C ASP A 300 -7.06 -8.61 -15.67
N ARG A 301 -5.95 -7.88 -15.83
CA ARG A 301 -5.31 -7.66 -17.14
C ARG A 301 -4.74 -8.93 -17.75
N LEU A 302 -4.52 -9.96 -16.93
CA LEU A 302 -4.04 -11.27 -17.36
C LEU A 302 -5.20 -12.25 -17.60
N GLY A 303 -6.44 -11.82 -17.38
CA GLY A 303 -7.61 -12.71 -17.42
C GLY A 303 -7.56 -13.80 -16.34
N LEU A 304 -6.83 -13.57 -15.24
CA LEU A 304 -6.67 -14.57 -14.18
C LEU A 304 -7.94 -14.62 -13.33
N ILE A 305 -8.71 -15.68 -13.50
CA ILE A 305 -10.00 -15.90 -12.82
C ILE A 305 -10.03 -17.26 -12.12
N ASP A 306 -10.84 -17.37 -11.08
CA ASP A 306 -11.25 -18.64 -10.51
C ASP A 306 -12.28 -19.28 -11.46
N HIS A 307 -12.02 -20.51 -11.92
CA HIS A 307 -12.92 -21.19 -12.84
C HIS A 307 -14.27 -21.59 -12.23
N ASN A 308 -14.35 -21.71 -10.90
CA ASN A 308 -15.58 -22.10 -10.21
C ASN A 308 -16.49 -20.89 -9.97
N THR A 309 -15.93 -19.76 -9.55
CA THR A 309 -16.70 -18.56 -9.18
C THR A 309 -16.77 -17.53 -10.31
N GLY A 310 -15.82 -17.57 -11.26
CA GLY A 310 -15.67 -16.55 -12.30
C GLY A 310 -15.04 -15.24 -11.79
N GLU A 311 -14.67 -15.15 -10.51
CA GLU A 311 -14.07 -13.96 -9.90
C GLU A 311 -12.59 -13.84 -10.26
N CYS A 312 -12.08 -12.61 -10.36
CA CYS A 312 -10.65 -12.41 -10.65
C CYS A 312 -9.79 -12.73 -9.43
N LEU A 313 -8.68 -13.43 -9.64
CA LEU A 313 -7.76 -13.80 -8.58
C LEU A 313 -6.64 -12.75 -8.40
N PRO A 314 -5.98 -12.69 -7.22
CA PRO A 314 -4.75 -11.94 -7.04
C PRO A 314 -3.68 -12.30 -8.07
N ALA A 315 -2.93 -11.30 -8.56
CA ALA A 315 -1.83 -11.55 -9.50
C ALA A 315 -0.78 -12.52 -8.90
N ALA A 316 -0.61 -12.51 -7.58
CA ALA A 316 0.31 -13.39 -6.87
C ALA A 316 -0.03 -14.90 -6.99
N MET A 317 -1.28 -15.23 -7.37
CA MET A 317 -1.73 -16.61 -7.60
C MET A 317 -1.46 -17.10 -9.03
N LEU A 318 -0.98 -16.23 -9.94
CA LEU A 318 -0.68 -16.62 -11.31
C LEU A 318 0.30 -17.80 -11.34
N PRO A 319 -0.02 -18.91 -12.04
CA PRO A 319 0.90 -20.00 -12.22
C PRO A 319 2.08 -19.62 -13.12
N TYR A 320 3.30 -19.85 -12.66
CA TYR A 320 4.54 -19.72 -13.39
C TYR A 320 5.44 -20.93 -13.09
N CYS A 321 5.82 -21.68 -14.13
CA CYS A 321 6.60 -22.92 -14.00
C CYS A 321 6.04 -23.91 -12.96
N GLY A 322 4.71 -24.08 -12.94
CA GLY A 322 4.01 -25.03 -12.08
C GLY A 322 3.79 -24.57 -10.63
N ARG A 323 4.09 -23.32 -10.29
CA ARG A 323 3.92 -22.73 -8.95
C ARG A 323 3.27 -21.37 -9.04
N THR A 324 2.70 -20.87 -7.94
CA THR A 324 2.22 -19.48 -7.91
C THR A 324 3.39 -18.50 -7.89
N LEU A 325 3.20 -17.26 -8.36
CA LEU A 325 4.22 -16.22 -8.24
C LEU A 325 4.63 -15.94 -6.78
N LEU A 326 3.69 -16.00 -5.83
CA LEU A 326 4.01 -15.88 -4.41
C LEU A 326 4.93 -17.00 -3.93
N GLU A 327 4.65 -18.25 -4.32
CA GLU A 327 5.52 -19.38 -3.99
C GLU A 327 6.92 -19.18 -4.60
N GLY A 328 7.01 -18.65 -5.82
CA GLY A 328 8.27 -18.25 -6.45
C GLY A 328 9.08 -17.28 -5.58
N LEU A 329 8.46 -16.16 -5.14
CA LEU A 329 9.12 -15.18 -4.28
C LEU A 329 9.65 -15.79 -2.97
N ILE A 330 8.87 -16.67 -2.34
CA ILE A 330 9.26 -17.29 -1.08
C ILE A 330 10.39 -18.29 -1.29
N ARG A 331 10.38 -19.02 -2.41
CA ARG A 331 11.47 -19.94 -2.77
C ARG A 331 12.77 -19.21 -3.07
N ASP A 332 12.72 -18.05 -3.73
CA ASP A 332 13.89 -17.19 -3.94
C ASP A 332 14.51 -16.77 -2.59
N LEU A 333 13.67 -16.40 -1.62
CA LEU A 333 14.11 -16.07 -0.27
C LEU A 333 14.76 -17.27 0.43
N GLN A 334 14.10 -18.44 0.38
CA GLN A 334 14.64 -19.67 0.96
C GLN A 334 15.97 -20.08 0.32
N ALA A 335 16.16 -19.85 -0.98
CA ALA A 335 17.42 -20.11 -1.67
C ALA A 335 18.55 -19.22 -1.12
N ARG A 336 18.28 -17.93 -0.87
CA ARG A 336 19.25 -17.01 -0.24
C ARG A 336 19.57 -17.40 1.20
N GLU A 337 18.58 -17.81 1.99
CA GLU A 337 18.79 -18.30 3.35
C GLU A 337 19.60 -19.60 3.37
N PHE A 338 19.34 -20.50 2.42
CA PHE A 338 20.13 -21.71 2.25
C PHE A 338 21.57 -21.39 1.85
N LEU A 339 21.77 -20.41 0.96
CA LEU A 339 23.11 -19.95 0.59
C LEU A 339 23.87 -19.35 1.79
N TYR A 340 23.20 -18.52 2.61
CA TYR A 340 23.76 -18.02 3.87
C TYR A 340 24.19 -19.18 4.78
N PHE A 341 23.32 -20.16 4.99
CA PHE A 341 23.64 -21.36 5.79
C PHE A 341 24.83 -22.13 5.21
N LYS A 342 24.96 -22.25 3.89
CA LYS A 342 26.09 -22.94 3.27
C LYS A 342 27.42 -22.23 3.47
N ILE A 343 27.41 -20.91 3.56
CA ILE A 343 28.63 -20.10 3.71
C ILE A 343 29.02 -19.96 5.19
N TYR A 344 28.05 -19.72 6.07
CA TYR A 344 28.29 -19.36 7.47
C TYR A 344 27.97 -20.48 8.48
N GLY A 345 27.31 -21.56 8.05
CA GLY A 345 26.92 -22.68 8.93
C GLY A 345 25.73 -22.38 9.85
N GLU A 346 25.13 -21.20 9.75
CA GLU A 346 24.01 -20.75 10.58
C GLU A 346 22.71 -20.66 9.78
N GLN A 347 21.60 -21.13 10.36
CA GLN A 347 20.29 -20.97 9.75
C GLN A 347 19.68 -19.62 10.14
N CYS A 348 19.13 -18.91 9.17
CA CYS A 348 18.34 -17.70 9.41
C CYS A 348 16.95 -17.83 8.77
N ILE A 349 15.92 -17.38 9.49
CA ILE A 349 14.58 -17.19 8.93
C ILE A 349 14.33 -15.69 8.83
N THR A 350 14.14 -15.23 7.60
CA THR A 350 13.85 -13.84 7.26
C THR A 350 12.35 -13.58 7.43
N PRO A 351 11.95 -12.59 8.25
CA PRO A 351 10.54 -12.23 8.40
C PRO A 351 10.01 -11.59 7.12
N VAL A 352 8.77 -11.91 6.75
CA VAL A 352 8.11 -11.46 5.52
C VAL A 352 6.84 -10.70 5.84
N ALA A 353 6.79 -9.42 5.48
CA ALA A 353 5.59 -8.61 5.56
C ALA A 353 4.89 -8.56 4.19
N ILE A 354 3.57 -8.76 4.15
CA ILE A 354 2.81 -8.81 2.90
C ILE A 354 1.68 -7.78 2.95
N MET A 355 1.74 -6.79 2.05
CA MET A 355 0.66 -5.83 1.88
C MET A 355 -0.40 -6.40 0.93
N THR A 356 -1.67 -6.41 1.33
CA THR A 356 -2.81 -6.99 0.59
C THR A 356 -3.92 -5.96 0.42
N SER A 357 -5.07 -6.33 -0.18
CA SER A 357 -6.29 -5.52 -0.21
C SER A 357 -7.55 -6.37 -0.04
N SER A 358 -8.66 -5.78 0.41
CA SER A 358 -10.00 -6.42 0.40
C SER A 358 -10.65 -6.47 -0.99
N VAL A 359 -10.16 -5.69 -1.97
CA VAL A 359 -10.71 -5.73 -3.34
C VAL A 359 -10.57 -7.14 -3.90
N LYS A 360 -11.72 -7.68 -4.35
CA LYS A 360 -11.82 -9.03 -4.92
C LYS A 360 -11.26 -10.10 -3.99
N ASN A 361 -11.53 -9.97 -2.69
CA ASN A 361 -11.17 -10.96 -1.67
C ASN A 361 -9.65 -11.26 -1.63
N ASN A 362 -8.82 -10.29 -2.03
CA ASN A 362 -7.39 -10.51 -2.22
C ASN A 362 -6.69 -10.90 -0.90
N HIS A 363 -7.01 -10.26 0.22
CA HIS A 363 -6.45 -10.61 1.52
C HIS A 363 -6.71 -12.07 1.89
N GLU A 364 -7.94 -12.53 1.73
CA GLU A 364 -8.39 -13.89 2.03
C GLU A 364 -7.73 -14.91 1.11
N HIS A 365 -7.66 -14.63 -0.20
CA HIS A 365 -6.99 -15.49 -1.17
C HIS A 365 -5.50 -15.66 -0.84
N ILE A 366 -4.79 -14.58 -0.51
CA ILE A 366 -3.37 -14.64 -0.14
C ILE A 366 -3.17 -15.37 1.20
N THR A 367 -4.02 -15.11 2.19
CA THR A 367 -3.98 -15.78 3.49
C THR A 367 -4.21 -17.29 3.34
N THR A 368 -5.23 -17.66 2.59
CA THR A 368 -5.59 -19.06 2.31
C THR A 368 -4.47 -19.76 1.55
N LEU A 369 -3.86 -19.11 0.56
CA LEU A 369 -2.71 -19.66 -0.15
C LEU A 369 -1.53 -19.94 0.80
N CYS A 370 -1.20 -19.00 1.70
CA CYS A 370 -0.16 -19.20 2.69
C CYS A 370 -0.48 -20.37 3.62
N GLN A 371 -1.72 -20.46 4.11
CA GLN A 371 -2.16 -21.55 4.99
C GLN A 371 -2.12 -22.92 4.30
N ASN A 372 -2.65 -23.02 3.08
CA ASN A 372 -2.68 -24.26 2.30
C ASN A 372 -1.27 -24.78 1.98
N LEU A 373 -0.32 -23.88 1.79
CA LEU A 373 1.09 -24.21 1.59
C LEU A 373 1.88 -24.32 2.91
N ASN A 374 1.18 -24.44 4.05
CA ASN A 374 1.74 -24.53 5.40
C ASN A 374 2.80 -23.45 5.69
N TRP A 375 2.48 -22.21 5.32
CA TRP A 375 3.37 -21.04 5.40
C TRP A 375 4.74 -21.31 4.77
N PHE A 376 4.74 -22.06 3.66
CA PHE A 376 5.92 -22.46 2.89
C PHE A 376 6.98 -23.17 3.74
N GLY A 377 6.58 -23.82 4.84
CA GLY A 377 7.48 -24.47 5.79
C GLY A 377 8.23 -23.53 6.74
N ARG A 378 7.89 -22.23 6.78
CA ARG A 378 8.57 -21.20 7.60
C ARG A 378 7.84 -20.87 8.90
N GLY A 379 6.63 -21.40 9.07
CA GLY A 379 5.73 -21.10 10.19
C GLY A 379 5.01 -19.76 10.05
N CYS A 380 3.79 -19.67 10.58
CA CYS A 380 2.95 -18.47 10.45
C CYS A 380 3.54 -17.21 11.09
N ARG A 381 4.30 -17.35 12.18
CA ARG A 381 4.91 -16.24 12.92
C ARG A 381 5.97 -15.47 12.12
N SER A 382 6.50 -16.09 11.07
CA SER A 382 7.47 -15.49 10.15
C SER A 382 6.81 -14.55 9.13
N PHE A 383 5.47 -14.45 9.15
CA PHE A 383 4.70 -13.62 8.24
C PHE A 383 3.86 -12.60 8.99
N GLN A 384 3.74 -11.41 8.41
CA GLN A 384 2.80 -10.39 8.86
C GLN A 384 2.04 -9.82 7.66
N LEU A 385 0.76 -10.14 7.56
CA LEU A 385 -0.11 -9.57 6.53
C LEU A 385 -0.69 -8.25 7.04
N PHE A 386 -0.76 -7.25 6.17
CA PHE A 386 -1.39 -5.97 6.45
C PHE A 386 -2.16 -5.48 5.22
N GLU A 387 -3.39 -5.03 5.44
CA GLU A 387 -4.29 -4.68 4.35
C GLU A 387 -4.27 -3.18 4.08
N GLN A 388 -4.21 -2.80 2.80
CA GLN A 388 -4.40 -1.41 2.38
C GLN A 388 -5.88 -1.02 2.39
N PRO A 389 -6.23 0.20 2.84
CA PRO A 389 -7.60 0.65 2.83
C PRO A 389 -8.08 0.89 1.40
N LEU A 390 -9.40 0.85 1.24
CA LEU A 390 -10.05 1.32 0.03
C LEU A 390 -10.40 2.80 0.21
N VAL A 391 -10.18 3.57 -0.84
CA VAL A 391 -10.44 5.00 -0.87
C VAL A 391 -11.55 5.31 -1.87
N PRO A 392 -12.37 6.33 -1.62
CA PRO A 392 -13.39 6.79 -2.55
C PRO A 392 -12.81 7.09 -3.93
N VAL A 393 -13.56 6.74 -4.97
CA VAL A 393 -13.28 7.19 -6.33
C VAL A 393 -13.95 8.53 -6.51
N ILE A 394 -13.20 9.47 -7.08
CA ILE A 394 -13.68 10.82 -7.37
C ILE A 394 -13.97 10.97 -8.86
N SER A 395 -14.89 11.87 -9.23
CA SER A 395 -14.98 12.34 -10.60
C SER A 395 -13.89 13.38 -10.88
N ALA A 396 -13.39 13.37 -12.12
CA ALA A 396 -12.33 14.30 -12.56
C ALA A 396 -12.87 15.69 -12.89
N GLU A 397 -14.17 15.80 -13.17
CA GLU A 397 -14.83 17.07 -13.45
C GLU A 397 -15.00 17.87 -12.16
N ASP A 398 -15.28 17.14 -11.07
CA ASP A 398 -15.90 17.71 -9.90
C ASP A 398 -15.31 17.25 -8.55
N GLY A 399 -14.39 16.30 -8.51
CA GLY A 399 -13.88 15.80 -7.23
C GLY A 399 -14.99 15.31 -6.27
N GLN A 400 -16.20 15.06 -6.76
CA GLN A 400 -17.30 14.46 -6.02
C GLN A 400 -17.07 12.96 -5.97
N TRP A 401 -17.44 12.36 -4.86
CA TRP A 401 -17.31 10.93 -4.67
C TRP A 401 -18.34 10.21 -5.55
N LEU A 402 -17.86 9.30 -6.38
CA LEU A 402 -18.71 8.48 -7.22
C LEU A 402 -19.46 7.45 -6.38
N MET A 403 -20.71 7.20 -6.75
CA MET A 403 -21.65 6.38 -5.98
C MET A 403 -22.29 5.33 -6.88
N ASN A 404 -22.45 4.10 -6.36
CA ASN A 404 -23.27 3.09 -7.03
C ASN A 404 -24.76 3.23 -6.67
N LYS A 405 -25.02 3.54 -5.40
CA LYS A 405 -26.33 3.76 -4.79
C LYS A 405 -26.12 4.56 -3.49
N PRO A 406 -27.17 5.13 -2.87
CA PRO A 406 -27.04 5.86 -1.61
C PRO A 406 -26.21 5.09 -0.56
N PHE A 407 -25.39 5.82 0.20
CA PHE A 407 -24.43 5.31 1.17
C PHE A 407 -23.34 4.35 0.63
N THR A 408 -23.27 4.11 -0.68
CA THR A 408 -22.34 3.14 -1.26
C THR A 408 -21.42 3.83 -2.27
N PRO A 409 -20.36 4.51 -1.78
CA PRO A 409 -19.35 5.07 -2.67
C PRO A 409 -18.63 3.96 -3.45
N ILE A 410 -18.19 4.28 -4.66
CA ILE A 410 -17.27 3.44 -5.41
C ILE A 410 -15.91 3.55 -4.75
N LEU A 411 -15.28 2.42 -4.44
CA LEU A 411 -14.00 2.38 -3.75
C LEU A 411 -12.93 1.68 -4.60
N LYS A 412 -11.69 2.16 -4.51
CA LYS A 412 -10.51 1.53 -5.11
C LYS A 412 -9.33 1.54 -4.14
N PRO A 413 -8.33 0.65 -4.31
CA PRO A 413 -7.14 0.69 -3.48
C PRO A 413 -6.33 1.98 -3.75
N GLY A 414 -5.71 2.53 -2.70
CA GLY A 414 -4.91 3.76 -2.78
C GLY A 414 -3.57 3.64 -3.54
N GLY A 415 -3.24 2.45 -4.05
CA GLY A 415 -2.00 2.18 -4.78
C GLY A 415 -0.83 1.77 -3.87
N HIS A 416 0.25 1.29 -4.47
CA HIS A 416 1.36 0.70 -3.70
C HIS A 416 2.15 1.72 -2.86
N GLY A 417 2.02 3.02 -3.11
CA GLY A 417 2.64 4.08 -2.30
C GLY A 417 2.13 4.11 -0.85
N ALA A 418 0.95 3.54 -0.58
CA ALA A 418 0.40 3.41 0.77
C ALA A 418 1.27 2.56 1.71
N ILE A 419 2.18 1.74 1.16
CA ILE A 419 3.01 0.80 1.91
C ILE A 419 3.76 1.44 3.08
N TRP A 420 4.27 2.66 2.92
CA TRP A 420 5.09 3.32 3.95
C TRP A 420 4.27 3.73 5.17
N LYS A 421 3.15 4.41 4.94
CA LYS A 421 2.23 4.78 6.01
C LYS A 421 1.60 3.55 6.65
N LEU A 422 1.20 2.56 5.85
CA LEU A 422 0.62 1.33 6.39
C LEU A 422 1.61 0.54 7.24
N ALA A 423 2.86 0.41 6.78
CA ALA A 423 3.90 -0.28 7.54
C ALA A 423 4.19 0.43 8.86
N HIS A 424 4.14 1.76 8.89
CA HIS A 424 4.23 2.54 10.12
C HIS A 424 3.02 2.30 11.04
N ASP A 425 1.80 2.51 10.54
CA ASP A 425 0.57 2.48 11.36
C ASP A 425 0.19 1.08 11.85
N LYS A 426 0.64 0.03 11.15
CA LYS A 426 0.44 -1.37 11.51
C LYS A 426 1.64 -1.96 12.26
N ASP A 427 2.57 -1.11 12.69
CA ASP A 427 3.76 -1.49 13.46
C ASP A 427 4.65 -2.55 12.76
N ILE A 428 4.62 -2.62 11.42
CA ILE A 428 5.44 -3.56 10.63
C ILE A 428 6.92 -3.28 10.85
N PHE A 429 7.33 -2.00 10.90
CA PHE A 429 8.71 -1.66 11.21
C PHE A 429 9.11 -2.07 12.63
N LYS A 430 8.24 -1.86 13.63
CA LYS A 430 8.49 -2.32 15.01
C LYS A 430 8.58 -3.85 15.08
N TRP A 431 7.74 -4.55 14.32
CA TRP A 431 7.78 -6.00 14.19
C TRP A 431 9.13 -6.47 13.63
N PHE A 432 9.62 -5.85 12.55
CA PHE A 432 10.97 -6.12 12.04
C PHE A 432 12.08 -5.84 13.06
N TYR A 433 12.00 -4.72 13.79
CA TYR A 433 12.96 -4.43 14.87
C TYR A 433 12.93 -5.47 15.99
N GLY A 434 11.75 -6.01 16.33
CA GLY A 434 11.61 -7.12 17.27
C GLY A 434 12.32 -8.39 16.84
N TYR A 435 12.53 -8.58 15.52
CA TYR A 435 13.35 -9.64 14.94
C TYR A 435 14.82 -9.24 14.73
N GLY A 436 15.27 -8.08 15.22
CA GLY A 436 16.64 -7.60 15.07
C GLY A 436 16.97 -7.09 13.66
N ARG A 437 15.96 -6.78 12.83
CA ARG A 437 16.20 -6.34 11.45
C ARG A 437 16.48 -4.83 11.39
N LYS A 438 17.45 -4.48 10.55
CA LYS A 438 17.96 -3.12 10.34
C LYS A 438 17.49 -2.52 9.02
N GLY A 439 17.01 -3.36 8.11
CA GLY A 439 16.47 -2.95 6.81
C GLY A 439 15.52 -3.99 6.25
N ALA A 440 14.92 -3.70 5.10
CA ALA A 440 14.10 -4.66 4.38
C ALA A 440 14.23 -4.48 2.88
N THR A 441 14.15 -5.60 2.17
CA THR A 441 14.04 -5.62 0.71
C THR A 441 12.57 -5.52 0.33
N ILE A 442 12.25 -4.72 -0.70
CA ILE A 442 10.88 -4.56 -1.20
C ILE A 442 10.81 -5.07 -2.64
N ARG A 443 9.90 -6.01 -2.92
CA ARG A 443 9.78 -6.63 -4.25
C ARG A 443 8.34 -6.71 -4.72
N GLN A 444 8.10 -6.31 -5.97
CA GLN A 444 6.84 -6.62 -6.65
C GLN A 444 6.80 -8.10 -7.07
N VAL A 445 5.60 -8.68 -7.07
CA VAL A 445 5.40 -10.12 -7.32
C VAL A 445 5.53 -10.55 -8.77
N SER A 446 5.34 -9.64 -9.72
CA SER A 446 5.36 -9.95 -11.15
C SER A 446 6.76 -9.98 -11.76
N ASN A 447 7.81 -9.61 -11.00
CA ASN A 447 9.18 -9.66 -11.50
C ASN A 447 9.88 -10.97 -11.10
N VAL A 448 9.63 -12.01 -11.90
CA VAL A 448 10.21 -13.36 -11.71
C VAL A 448 11.72 -13.42 -11.94
N VAL A 449 12.31 -12.42 -12.60
CA VAL A 449 13.76 -12.37 -12.88
C VAL A 449 14.54 -11.59 -11.81
N ALA A 450 13.85 -10.94 -10.86
CA ALA A 450 14.51 -10.11 -9.85
C ALA A 450 15.50 -10.85 -8.93
N ALA A 451 15.49 -12.19 -8.92
CA ALA A 451 16.42 -13.02 -8.15
C ALA A 451 17.18 -14.05 -9.00
N THR A 452 17.20 -13.89 -10.32
CA THR A 452 17.95 -14.80 -11.20
C THR A 452 19.44 -14.48 -11.28
N ASP A 453 19.84 -13.32 -10.79
CA ASP A 453 21.23 -12.86 -10.70
C ASP A 453 21.56 -12.39 -9.27
N VAL A 454 22.76 -11.83 -9.10
CA VAL A 454 23.23 -11.31 -7.81
C VAL A 454 22.78 -9.88 -7.52
N THR A 455 22.02 -9.24 -8.41
CA THR A 455 21.65 -7.82 -8.31
C THR A 455 20.90 -7.53 -7.01
N LEU A 456 19.94 -8.39 -6.64
CA LEU A 456 19.17 -8.23 -5.39
C LEU A 456 20.08 -8.29 -4.15
N LEU A 457 21.04 -9.22 -4.13
CA LEU A 457 22.01 -9.36 -3.06
C LEU A 457 22.96 -8.15 -3.03
N ALA A 458 23.44 -7.71 -4.19
CA ALA A 458 24.33 -6.57 -4.29
C ALA A 458 23.68 -5.27 -3.81
N LEU A 459 22.44 -4.99 -4.22
CA LEU A 459 21.71 -3.79 -3.79
C LEU A 459 21.40 -3.81 -2.29
N SER A 460 20.97 -4.96 -1.75
CA SER A 460 20.71 -5.09 -0.32
C SER A 460 21.99 -5.00 0.52
N GLY A 461 23.08 -5.61 0.05
CA GLY A 461 24.40 -5.51 0.67
C GLY A 461 24.97 -4.10 0.65
N PHE A 462 24.85 -3.40 -0.49
CA PHE A 462 25.21 -1.99 -0.61
C PHE A 462 24.47 -1.13 0.42
N GLY A 463 23.15 -1.28 0.51
CA GLY A 463 22.31 -0.54 1.44
C GLY A 463 22.73 -0.76 2.89
N LEU A 464 22.91 -2.02 3.31
CA LEU A 464 23.35 -2.35 4.66
C LEU A 464 24.76 -1.82 4.97
N HIS A 465 25.71 -2.05 4.07
CA HIS A 465 27.11 -1.67 4.28
C HIS A 465 27.25 -0.15 4.46
N HIS A 466 26.50 0.64 3.70
CA HIS A 466 26.53 2.10 3.74
C HIS A 466 25.47 2.71 4.67
N LYS A 467 24.68 1.88 5.37
CA LYS A 467 23.60 2.32 6.27
C LYS A 467 22.57 3.23 5.59
N LYS A 468 22.17 2.86 4.38
CA LYS A 468 21.15 3.56 3.59
C LYS A 468 19.75 3.02 3.82
#